data_AF-A0A6C0KLP3-F1
#
_entry.id   AF-A0A6C0KLP3-F1
#
_cell.length_a   1.000
_cell.length_b   1.000
_cell.length_c   1.000
_cell.angle_alpha   90.00
_cell.angle_beta   90.00
_cell.angle_gamma   90.00
#
_symmetry.space_group_name_H-M   'P 1'
#
loop_
_entity.id
_entity.type
_entity.pdbx_description
1 polymer ?
#
loop_
_entity_poly.entity_id
_entity_poly.type
_entity_poly.pdbx_seq_one_letter_code
_entity_poly.pdbx_strand_id
1 'polypeptide(L)'
;MYTYNVPANSKYNIFEKYDTLFITLRGVFFALILFCASFLSPYIGCNYQFILKTRPSVRYLLLFLVIYFSVNLVNPNMKNVEHPIYAIMRSLFVFMVFILMNKVPIMTIITIMVFFALLVLASRYHAYYKQDDLNRNENQQMNLDILEIVQWVLVISIFVLLLISVFNKDKKYASITLDKCHT
;
A
#
# COMPACT_ATOMS: atom_id res chain seq x y z
N MET A 1 -43.04 24.80 5.08
CA MET A 1 -42.33 23.52 4.86
C MET A 1 -41.48 23.29 6.11
N TYR A 2 -41.94 22.44 7.04
CA TYR A 2 -41.28 22.24 8.33
C TYR A 2 -40.25 21.11 8.19
N THR A 3 -38.97 21.44 8.32
CA THR A 3 -37.90 20.44 8.42
C THR A 3 -37.77 20.04 9.89
N TYR A 4 -38.13 18.79 10.21
CA TYR A 4 -37.89 18.23 11.53
C TYR A 4 -36.41 17.90 11.69
N ASN A 5 -35.78 18.45 12.72
CA ASN A 5 -34.45 18.05 13.18
C ASN A 5 -34.60 16.72 13.93
N VAL A 6 -34.20 15.61 13.30
CA VAL A 6 -34.16 14.30 13.95
C VAL A 6 -32.89 14.25 14.81
N PRO A 7 -32.98 14.06 16.14
CA PRO A 7 -31.79 13.92 16.97
C PRO A 7 -31.03 12.64 16.58
N ALA A 8 -29.72 12.77 16.38
CA ALA A 8 -28.83 11.67 16.05
C ALA A 8 -28.86 10.60 17.15
N ASN A 9 -29.46 9.46 16.84
CA ASN A 9 -29.64 8.33 17.75
C ASN A 9 -28.28 7.67 18.04
N SER A 10 -27.98 7.41 19.32
CA SER A 10 -26.73 6.91 19.90
C SER A 10 -26.33 5.47 19.49
N LYS A 11 -26.96 4.89 18.47
CA LYS A 11 -26.69 3.55 17.95
C LYS A 11 -25.45 3.45 17.03
N TYR A 12 -24.82 4.56 16.68
CA TYR A 12 -23.64 4.58 15.80
C TYR A 12 -22.38 3.96 16.44
N ASN A 13 -22.21 4.07 17.75
CA ASN A 13 -20.98 3.65 18.44
C ASN A 13 -20.72 2.12 18.43
N ILE A 14 -21.77 1.31 18.31
CA ILE A 14 -21.63 -0.15 18.32
C ILE A 14 -21.15 -0.65 16.95
N PHE A 15 -21.75 -0.16 15.86
CA PHE A 15 -21.37 -0.56 14.49
C PHE A 15 -19.95 -0.11 14.11
N GLU A 16 -19.52 1.07 14.57
CA GLU A 16 -18.16 1.58 14.30
C GLU A 16 -17.06 0.75 15.00
N LYS A 17 -17.35 0.22 16.19
CA LYS A 17 -16.45 -0.70 16.90
C LYS A 17 -16.32 -2.06 16.20
N TYR A 18 -17.37 -2.55 15.54
CA TYR A 18 -17.29 -3.76 14.72
C TYR A 18 -16.46 -3.53 13.45
N ASP A 19 -16.64 -2.39 12.76
CA ASP A 19 -15.88 -2.05 11.55
C ASP A 19 -14.36 -2.05 11.81
N THR A 20 -13.90 -1.45 12.91
CA THR A 20 -12.47 -1.42 13.27
C THR A 20 -11.88 -2.80 13.57
N LEU A 21 -12.63 -3.69 14.24
CA LEU A 21 -12.23 -5.08 14.45
C LEU A 21 -12.14 -5.85 13.13
N PHE A 22 -13.13 -5.69 12.24
CA PHE A 22 -13.11 -6.34 10.92
C PHE A 22 -11.95 -5.84 10.05
N ILE A 23 -11.63 -4.55 10.07
CA ILE A 23 -10.47 -3.97 9.35
C ILE A 23 -9.17 -4.58 9.89
N THR A 24 -9.02 -4.65 11.21
CA THR A 24 -7.81 -5.21 11.85
C THR A 24 -7.65 -6.70 11.52
N LEU A 25 -8.75 -7.46 11.59
CA LEU A 25 -8.79 -8.87 11.26
C LEU A 25 -8.42 -9.13 9.80
N ARG A 26 -8.94 -8.32 8.85
CA ARG A 26 -8.53 -8.38 7.42
C ARG A 26 -7.04 -8.15 7.24
N GLY A 27 -6.47 -7.19 7.97
CA GLY A 27 -5.02 -6.92 7.97
C GLY A 27 -4.20 -8.13 8.48
N VAL A 28 -4.61 -8.74 9.58
CA VAL A 28 -3.95 -9.94 10.14
C VAL A 28 -4.05 -11.13 9.17
N PHE A 29 -5.23 -11.37 8.59
CA PHE A 29 -5.42 -12.42 7.58
C PHE A 29 -4.55 -12.17 6.34
N PHE A 30 -4.44 -10.93 5.90
CA PHE A 30 -3.58 -10.57 4.78
C PHE A 30 -2.10 -10.85 5.07
N ALA A 31 -1.61 -10.49 6.25
CA ALA A 31 -0.25 -10.79 6.68
C ALA A 31 0.01 -12.31 6.75
N LEU A 32 -0.95 -13.09 7.28
CA LEU A 32 -0.86 -14.55 7.29
C LEU A 32 -0.82 -15.15 5.89
N ILE A 33 -1.66 -14.69 4.97
CA ILE A 33 -1.65 -15.14 3.57
C ILE A 33 -0.29 -14.86 2.92
N LEU A 34 0.30 -13.68 3.14
CA LEU A 34 1.62 -13.33 2.61
C LEU A 34 2.72 -14.24 3.16
N PHE A 35 2.69 -14.54 4.45
CA PHE A 35 3.64 -15.47 5.07
C PHE A 35 3.46 -16.88 4.50
N CYS A 36 2.23 -17.39 4.45
CA CYS A 36 1.91 -18.70 3.91
C CYS A 36 2.24 -18.83 2.42
N ALA A 37 2.09 -17.77 1.62
CA ALA A 37 2.38 -17.78 0.18
C ALA A 37 3.85 -18.15 -0.11
N SER A 38 4.78 -17.75 0.76
CA SER A 38 6.20 -18.08 0.63
C SER A 38 6.46 -19.58 0.83
N PHE A 39 5.76 -20.21 1.79
CA PHE A 39 5.87 -21.64 2.07
C PHE A 39 5.07 -22.52 1.11
N LEU A 40 4.04 -21.98 0.46
CA LEU A 40 3.19 -22.72 -0.48
C LEU A 40 3.86 -22.91 -1.85
N SER A 41 4.86 -22.10 -2.18
CA SER A 41 5.56 -22.12 -3.48
C SER A 41 6.00 -23.53 -3.95
N PRO A 42 6.59 -24.39 -3.09
CA PRO A 42 7.00 -25.74 -3.48
C PRO A 42 5.84 -26.74 -3.66
N TYR A 43 4.68 -26.47 -3.06
CA TYR A 43 3.49 -27.34 -3.11
C TYR A 43 2.59 -27.05 -4.32
N ILE A 44 2.89 -26.00 -5.08
CA ILE A 44 2.26 -25.73 -6.37
C ILE A 44 2.62 -26.88 -7.33
N GLY A 45 1.64 -27.46 -8.03
CA GLY A 45 1.88 -28.60 -8.92
C GLY A 45 2.94 -28.31 -10.00
N CYS A 46 3.71 -29.33 -10.40
CA CYS A 46 4.85 -29.19 -11.32
C CYS A 46 4.49 -28.47 -12.64
N ASN A 47 3.28 -28.67 -13.18
CA ASN A 47 2.83 -27.97 -14.39
C ASN A 47 2.71 -26.45 -14.19
N TYR A 48 2.16 -26.02 -13.05
CA TYR A 48 2.06 -24.60 -12.72
C TYR A 48 3.43 -23.99 -12.49
N GLN A 49 4.33 -24.69 -11.78
CA GLN A 49 5.70 -24.25 -11.61
C GLN A 49 6.43 -24.13 -12.95
N PHE A 50 6.23 -25.07 -13.87
CA PHE A 50 6.80 -25.03 -15.21
C PHE A 50 6.26 -23.84 -16.03
N ILE A 51 4.94 -23.62 -16.05
CA ILE A 51 4.34 -22.48 -16.77
C ILE A 51 4.84 -21.16 -16.20
N LEU A 52 4.90 -21.03 -14.87
CA LEU A 52 5.45 -19.86 -14.20
C LEU A 52 6.92 -19.69 -14.53
N LYS A 53 7.73 -20.76 -14.61
CA LYS A 53 9.15 -20.70 -15.02
C LYS A 53 9.36 -20.30 -16.47
N THR A 54 8.53 -20.81 -17.38
CA THR A 54 8.72 -20.67 -18.82
C THR A 54 8.14 -19.36 -19.36
N ARG A 55 7.03 -18.86 -18.82
CA ARG A 55 6.32 -17.67 -19.34
C ARG A 55 6.37 -16.50 -18.35
N PRO A 56 7.26 -15.51 -18.54
CA PRO A 56 7.34 -14.36 -17.65
C PRO A 56 6.04 -13.52 -17.64
N SER A 57 5.30 -13.48 -18.75
CA SER A 57 4.02 -12.76 -18.84
C SER A 57 2.99 -13.28 -17.82
N VAL A 58 2.98 -14.59 -17.56
CA VAL A 58 2.06 -15.21 -16.58
C VAL A 58 2.43 -14.78 -15.17
N ARG A 59 3.74 -14.63 -14.87
CA ARG A 59 4.20 -14.10 -13.57
C ARG A 59 3.71 -12.68 -13.33
N TYR A 60 3.85 -11.81 -14.34
CA TYR A 60 3.39 -10.42 -14.24
C TYR A 60 1.87 -10.31 -14.11
N LEU A 61 1.12 -11.16 -14.82
CA LEU A 61 -0.35 -11.24 -14.68
C LEU A 61 -0.76 -11.66 -13.26
N LEU A 62 -0.14 -12.71 -12.73
CA LEU A 62 -0.42 -13.20 -11.38
C LEU A 62 -0.06 -12.14 -10.33
N LEU A 63 1.08 -11.48 -10.48
CA LEU A 63 1.50 -10.38 -9.63
C LEU A 63 0.50 -9.21 -9.65
N PHE A 64 0.01 -8.82 -10.83
CA PHE A 64 -1.02 -7.78 -10.95
C PHE A 64 -2.31 -8.18 -10.21
N LEU A 65 -2.77 -9.42 -10.38
CA LEU A 65 -3.97 -9.92 -9.69
C LEU A 65 -3.81 -9.90 -8.17
N VAL A 66 -2.66 -10.32 -7.64
CA VAL A 66 -2.36 -10.25 -6.21
C VAL A 66 -2.43 -8.80 -5.71
N ILE A 67 -1.83 -7.86 -6.42
CA ILE A 67 -1.88 -6.43 -6.06
C ILE A 67 -3.31 -5.90 -6.11
N TYR A 68 -4.07 -6.24 -7.15
CA TYR A 68 -5.47 -5.83 -7.28
C TYR A 68 -6.33 -6.31 -6.11
N PHE A 69 -6.21 -7.58 -5.73
CA PHE A 69 -6.95 -8.11 -4.58
C PHE A 69 -6.49 -7.49 -3.27
N SER A 70 -5.17 -7.28 -3.10
CA SER A 70 -4.61 -6.68 -1.88
C SER A 70 -5.14 -5.26 -1.64
N VAL A 71 -5.13 -4.41 -2.69
CA VAL A 71 -5.63 -3.03 -2.60
C VAL A 71 -7.11 -2.98 -2.24
N ASN A 72 -7.92 -3.86 -2.84
CA ASN A 72 -9.36 -3.92 -2.56
C ASN A 72 -9.68 -4.51 -1.17
N LEU A 73 -8.86 -5.43 -0.67
CA LEU A 73 -9.03 -6.02 0.66
C LEU A 73 -8.77 -5.02 1.80
N VAL A 74 -7.79 -4.13 1.59
CA VAL A 74 -7.33 -3.17 2.61
C VAL A 74 -8.18 -1.90 2.65
N ASN A 75 -8.98 -1.60 1.62
CA ASN A 75 -9.77 -0.36 1.57
C ASN A 75 -10.90 -0.37 2.64
N PRO A 76 -10.83 0.51 3.66
CA PRO A 76 -11.82 0.55 4.74
C PRO A 76 -13.12 1.26 4.36
N ASN A 77 -13.13 2.02 3.24
CA ASN A 77 -14.24 2.90 2.88
C ASN A 77 -15.28 2.20 1.99
N MET A 78 -15.85 1.09 2.48
CA MET A 78 -16.98 0.42 1.82
C MET A 78 -18.28 1.25 1.82
N LYS A 79 -18.33 2.37 2.56
CA LYS A 79 -19.52 3.23 2.67
C LYS A 79 -19.78 4.08 1.41
N ASN A 80 -18.76 4.35 0.61
CA ASN A 80 -18.91 5.07 -0.65
C ASN A 80 -18.66 4.08 -1.80
N VAL A 81 -19.67 3.84 -2.63
CA VAL A 81 -19.54 2.98 -3.82
C VAL A 81 -18.61 3.68 -4.81
N GLU A 82 -17.30 3.42 -4.71
CA GLU A 82 -16.32 3.91 -5.67
C GLU A 82 -16.51 3.18 -7.02
N HIS A 83 -16.40 3.91 -8.12
CA HIS A 83 -16.47 3.32 -9.46
C HIS A 83 -15.32 2.31 -9.65
N PRO A 84 -15.57 1.09 -10.14
CA PRO A 84 -14.57 0.00 -10.18
C PRO A 84 -13.31 0.34 -11.00
N ILE A 85 -13.44 1.28 -11.94
CA ILE A 85 -12.30 1.79 -12.73
C ILE A 85 -11.24 2.46 -11.83
N TYR A 86 -11.64 3.14 -10.75
CA TYR A 86 -10.68 3.77 -9.83
C TYR A 86 -9.87 2.73 -9.06
N ALA A 87 -10.47 1.60 -8.69
CA ALA A 87 -9.76 0.49 -8.06
C ALA A 87 -8.70 -0.09 -9.02
N ILE A 88 -9.08 -0.33 -10.28
CA ILE A 88 -8.16 -0.82 -11.31
C ILE A 88 -7.01 0.17 -11.54
N MET A 89 -7.29 1.47 -11.65
CA MET A 89 -6.26 2.49 -11.84
C MET A 89 -5.28 2.57 -10.67
N ARG A 90 -5.78 2.50 -9.42
CA ARG A 90 -4.92 2.45 -8.23
C ARG A 90 -4.04 1.20 -8.22
N SER A 91 -4.60 0.03 -8.53
CA SER A 91 -3.83 -1.22 -8.62
C SER A 91 -2.78 -1.18 -9.73
N LEU A 92 -3.10 -0.58 -10.88
CA LEU A 92 -2.17 -0.41 -12.00
C LEU A 92 -1.02 0.54 -11.64
N PHE A 93 -1.29 1.62 -10.90
CA PHE A 93 -0.26 2.49 -10.36
C PHE A 93 0.70 1.73 -9.42
N VAL A 94 0.17 0.96 -8.46
CA VAL A 94 0.99 0.15 -7.55
C VAL A 94 1.80 -0.90 -8.31
N PHE A 95 1.20 -1.54 -9.32
CA PHE A 95 1.90 -2.50 -10.17
C PHE A 95 3.08 -1.89 -10.93
N MET A 96 2.92 -0.69 -11.49
CA MET A 96 4.01 0.03 -12.16
C MET A 96 5.15 0.37 -11.19
N VAL A 97 4.82 0.85 -9.99
CA VAL A 97 5.83 1.14 -8.95
C VAL A 97 6.58 -0.15 -8.57
N PHE A 98 5.89 -1.28 -8.43
CA PHE A 98 6.51 -2.55 -8.09
C PHE A 98 7.47 -3.05 -9.18
N ILE A 99 7.08 -2.93 -10.47
CA ILE A 99 7.98 -3.25 -11.59
C ILE A 99 9.22 -2.35 -11.56
N LEU A 100 9.06 -1.08 -11.20
CA LEU A 100 10.17 -0.14 -11.09
C LEU A 100 11.12 -0.54 -9.95
N MET A 101 10.59 -0.88 -8.77
CA MET A 101 11.39 -1.33 -7.63
C MET A 101 12.22 -2.58 -7.93
N ASN A 102 11.73 -3.51 -8.76
CA ASN A 102 12.52 -4.69 -9.16
C ASN A 102 13.79 -4.36 -9.95
N LYS A 103 13.92 -3.14 -10.48
CA LYS A 103 15.09 -2.68 -11.25
C LYS A 103 16.05 -1.81 -10.42
N VAL A 104 15.73 -1.55 -9.15
CA VAL A 104 16.46 -0.66 -8.24
C VAL A 104 17.47 -1.48 -7.43
N PRO A 105 18.68 -0.97 -7.13
CA PRO A 105 19.65 -1.70 -6.30
C PRO A 105 19.16 -1.86 -4.86
N ILE A 106 19.66 -2.90 -4.18
CA ILE A 106 19.18 -3.30 -2.86
C ILE A 106 19.30 -2.19 -1.81
N MET A 107 20.39 -1.42 -1.83
CA MET A 107 20.61 -0.35 -0.84
C MET A 107 19.56 0.76 -0.97
N THR A 108 19.24 1.16 -2.20
CA THR A 108 18.17 2.14 -2.46
C THR A 108 16.78 1.60 -2.13
N ILE A 109 16.52 0.28 -2.31
CA ILE A 109 15.26 -0.33 -1.86
C ILE A 109 15.10 -0.20 -0.34
N ILE A 110 16.16 -0.49 0.42
CA ILE A 110 16.14 -0.35 1.89
C ILE A 110 15.82 1.08 2.30
N THR A 111 16.46 2.08 1.67
CA THR A 111 16.18 3.50 1.95
C THR A 111 14.73 3.88 1.64
N ILE A 112 14.19 3.42 0.49
CA ILE A 112 12.80 3.67 0.10
C ILE A 112 11.83 3.04 1.12
N MET A 113 12.11 1.83 1.61
CA MET A 113 11.29 1.17 2.63
C MET A 113 11.24 1.96 3.94
N VAL A 114 12.37 2.53 4.38
CA VAL A 114 12.42 3.38 5.58
C VAL A 114 11.57 4.64 5.38
N PHE A 115 11.69 5.30 4.22
CA PHE A 115 10.87 6.49 3.91
C PHE A 115 9.38 6.15 3.83
N PHE A 116 9.03 4.98 3.28
CA PHE A 116 7.66 4.51 3.23
C PHE A 116 7.10 4.26 4.64
N ALA A 117 7.88 3.66 5.54
CA ALA A 117 7.49 3.47 6.93
C ALA A 117 7.26 4.81 7.66
N LEU A 118 8.16 5.78 7.48
CA LEU A 118 8.00 7.13 8.02
C LEU A 118 6.76 7.83 7.47
N LEU A 119 6.48 7.67 6.18
CA LEU A 119 5.29 8.24 5.54
C LEU A 119 4.00 7.65 6.13
N VAL A 120 3.95 6.33 6.35
CA VAL A 120 2.80 5.68 6.99
C VAL A 120 2.62 6.19 8.41
N LEU A 121 3.69 6.33 9.19
CA LEU A 121 3.63 6.92 10.53
C LEU A 121 3.12 8.36 10.50
N ALA A 122 3.70 9.21 9.64
CA ALA A 122 3.27 10.60 9.47
C ALA A 122 1.80 10.72 9.07
N SER A 123 1.31 9.83 8.18
CA SER A 123 -0.09 9.75 7.79
C SER A 123 -1.01 9.41 8.96
N ARG A 124 -0.60 8.47 9.81
CA ARG A 124 -1.36 8.10 11.03
C ARG A 124 -1.39 9.24 12.04
N TYR A 125 -0.27 9.90 12.29
CA TYR A 125 -0.23 11.07 13.18
C TYR A 125 -1.08 12.22 12.64
N HIS A 126 -1.03 12.49 11.33
CA HIS A 126 -1.86 13.53 10.72
C HIS A 126 -3.35 13.22 10.87
N ALA A 127 -3.76 11.96 10.63
CA ALA A 127 -5.15 11.53 10.82
C ALA A 127 -5.61 11.67 12.28
N TYR A 128 -4.73 11.38 13.24
CA TYR A 128 -5.02 11.55 14.67
C TYR A 128 -5.25 13.01 15.04
N TYR A 129 -4.34 13.92 14.68
CA TYR A 129 -4.47 15.34 15.01
C TYR A 129 -5.61 16.05 14.26
N LYS A 130 -6.02 15.54 13.09
CA LYS A 130 -7.14 16.08 12.32
C LYS A 130 -8.50 15.81 12.97
N GLN A 131 -8.61 14.84 13.88
CA GLN A 131 -9.91 14.47 14.45
C GLN A 131 -10.36 15.39 15.61
N ASP A 132 -9.44 16.17 16.19
CA ASP A 132 -9.68 17.10 17.32
C ASP A 132 -10.12 18.52 16.89
N ASP A 133 -10.88 18.64 15.78
CA ASP A 133 -11.21 19.93 15.14
C ASP A 133 -12.11 20.88 15.98
N LEU A 134 -12.67 20.42 17.11
CA LEU A 134 -13.62 21.23 17.91
C LEU A 134 -12.96 22.29 18.82
N ASN A 135 -11.64 22.24 19.05
CA ASN A 135 -10.91 23.24 19.86
C ASN A 135 -9.47 23.44 19.34
N ARG A 136 -9.30 23.81 18.06
CA ARG A 136 -7.96 24.04 17.50
C ARG A 136 -7.31 25.30 18.09
N ASN A 137 -6.21 25.11 18.81
CA ASN A 137 -5.25 26.17 19.09
C ASN A 137 -4.38 26.45 17.85
N GLU A 138 -3.88 27.68 17.68
CA GLU A 138 -2.99 28.08 16.56
C GLU A 138 -1.78 27.12 16.41
N ASN A 139 -1.23 26.64 17.54
CA ASN A 139 -0.13 25.67 17.57
C ASN A 139 -0.49 24.29 17.00
N GLN A 140 -1.75 23.85 17.14
CA GLN A 140 -2.19 22.57 16.56
C GLN A 140 -2.38 22.66 15.05
N GLN A 141 -2.84 23.81 14.55
CA GLN A 141 -2.95 24.06 13.12
C GLN A 141 -1.56 24.07 12.46
N MET A 142 -0.58 24.72 13.10
CA MET A 142 0.81 24.73 12.63
C MET A 142 1.42 23.33 12.56
N ASN A 143 1.15 22.47 13.53
CA ASN A 143 1.64 21.08 13.54
C ASN A 143 1.04 20.23 12.40
N LEU A 144 -0.23 20.45 12.05
CA LEU A 144 -0.89 19.76 10.94
C LEU A 144 -0.31 20.18 9.60
N ASP A 145 -0.08 21.48 9.39
CA ASP A 145 0.52 22.01 8.17
C ASP A 145 1.97 21.48 8.00
N ILE A 146 2.75 21.42 9.09
CA ILE A 146 4.09 20.82 9.07
C ILE A 146 4.02 19.33 8.70
N LEU A 147 3.07 18.56 9.26
CA LEU A 147 2.93 17.14 8.95
C LEU A 147 2.53 16.91 7.49
N GLU A 148 1.66 17.76 6.93
CA GLU A 148 1.28 17.69 5.51
C GLU A 148 2.49 17.99 4.61
N ILE A 149 3.28 19.02 4.94
CA ILE A 149 4.53 19.34 4.22
C ILE A 149 5.51 18.16 4.30
N VAL A 150 5.70 17.56 5.48
CA VAL A 150 6.59 16.40 5.66
C VAL A 150 6.13 15.21 4.81
N GLN A 151 4.82 14.94 4.74
CA GLN A 151 4.28 13.89 3.86
C GLN A 151 4.60 14.15 2.39
N TRP A 152 4.37 15.37 1.90
CA TRP A 152 4.70 15.74 0.53
C TRP A 152 6.19 15.63 0.23
N VAL A 153 7.05 16.09 1.15
CA VAL A 153 8.50 15.97 1.03
C VAL A 153 8.94 14.51 0.97
N LEU A 154 8.35 13.63 1.79
CA LEU A 154 8.63 12.18 1.76
C LEU A 154 8.18 11.53 0.44
N VAL A 155 7.01 11.91 -0.09
CA VAL A 155 6.55 11.39 -1.40
C VAL A 155 7.49 11.83 -2.52
N ILE A 156 7.86 13.11 -2.54
CA ILE A 156 8.76 13.67 -3.54
C ILE A 156 10.14 13.01 -3.44
N SER A 157 10.67 12.82 -2.23
CA SER A 157 11.98 12.18 -2.04
C SER A 157 11.99 10.73 -2.52
N ILE A 158 10.93 9.95 -2.27
CA ILE A 158 10.78 8.60 -2.80
C ILE A 158 10.77 8.61 -4.33
N PHE A 159 10.02 9.54 -4.94
CA PHE A 159 9.93 9.63 -6.40
C PHE A 159 11.28 10.02 -7.03
N VAL A 160 11.98 10.98 -6.43
CA VAL A 160 13.32 11.42 -6.87
C VAL A 160 14.33 10.27 -6.75
N LEU A 161 14.33 9.52 -5.64
CA LEU A 161 15.21 8.36 -5.47
C LEU A 161 14.93 7.27 -6.51
N LEU A 162 13.65 7.00 -6.81
CA LEU A 162 13.27 6.07 -7.86
C LEU A 162 13.76 6.53 -9.24
N LEU A 163 13.59 7.81 -9.58
CA LEU A 163 14.07 8.38 -10.85
C LEU A 163 15.60 8.31 -10.94
N ILE A 164 16.33 8.80 -9.93
CA ILE A 164 17.80 8.76 -9.89
C ILE A 164 18.28 7.32 -10.06
N SER A 165 17.65 6.35 -9.39
CA SER A 165 18.03 4.94 -9.51
C SER A 165 17.78 4.38 -10.91
N VAL A 166 16.74 4.83 -11.61
CA VAL A 166 16.45 4.41 -12.99
C VAL A 166 17.46 5.01 -13.97
N PHE A 167 17.86 6.27 -13.76
CA PHE A 167 18.83 6.97 -14.61
C PHE A 167 20.29 6.56 -14.33
N ASN A 168 20.65 6.20 -13.11
CA ASN A 168 22.00 5.76 -12.75
C ASN A 168 22.36 4.33 -13.23
N LYS A 169 21.53 3.73 -14.08
CA LYS A 169 21.71 2.37 -14.63
C LYS A 169 23.00 2.15 -15.42
N ASP A 170 23.71 3.21 -15.80
CA ASP A 170 24.97 3.11 -16.53
C ASP A 170 26.17 2.74 -15.66
N LYS A 171 26.02 2.73 -14.33
CA LYS A 171 27.09 2.29 -13.42
C LYS A 171 26.69 0.96 -12.79
N LYS A 172 27.35 -0.12 -13.26
CA LYS A 172 27.34 -1.50 -12.72
C LYS A 172 26.89 -1.56 -11.25
N TYR A 173 25.62 -1.89 -11.02
CA TYR A 173 25.20 -2.54 -9.79
C TYR A 173 24.80 -3.95 -10.17
N ALA A 174 25.23 -4.92 -9.36
CA ALA A 174 24.79 -6.30 -9.47
C ALA A 174 23.26 -6.31 -9.38
N SER A 175 22.60 -6.27 -10.55
CA SER A 175 21.24 -6.72 -10.68
C SER A 175 21.23 -8.11 -10.08
N ILE A 176 20.23 -8.43 -9.27
CA ILE A 176 19.94 -9.81 -8.94
C ILE A 176 19.61 -10.48 -10.28
N THR A 177 20.64 -11.01 -10.95
CA THR A 177 20.47 -12.20 -11.77
C THR A 177 19.91 -13.19 -10.78
N LEU A 178 18.61 -13.45 -10.88
CA LEU A 178 18.01 -14.64 -10.27
C LEU A 178 18.92 -15.77 -10.68
N ASP A 179 19.78 -16.20 -9.76
CA ASP A 179 20.67 -17.32 -10.00
C ASP A 179 19.76 -18.43 -10.49
N LYS A 180 20.11 -18.98 -11.66
CA LYS A 180 19.40 -20.11 -12.21
C LYS A 180 19.29 -21.12 -11.08
N CYS A 181 18.07 -21.42 -10.63
CA CYS A 181 17.86 -22.53 -9.73
C CYS A 181 18.47 -23.75 -10.42
N HIS A 182 19.61 -24.21 -9.90
CA HIS A 182 20.08 -25.54 -10.22
C HIS A 182 18.99 -26.51 -9.78
N THR A 183 18.58 -27.32 -10.75
CA THR A 183 17.63 -28.43 -10.69
C THR A 183 17.79 -29.28 -9.45
#